data_AF-B4MJQ0-F1
#
_entry.id   AF-B4MJQ0-F1
#
_cell.length_a   1.000
_cell.length_b   1.000
_cell.length_c   1.000
_cell.angle_alpha   90.00
_cell.angle_beta   90.00
_cell.angle_gamma   90.00
#
_symmetry.space_group_name_H-M   'P 1'
#
loop_
_entity.id
_entity.type
_entity.pdbx_description
1 polymer ?
#
loop_
_entity_poly.entity_id
_entity_poly.type
_entity_poly.pdbx_seq_one_letter_code
_entity_poly.pdbx_strand_id
1 'polypeptide(L)'
;MRTYKWVQSSAYSSIPANAVVGGNDEDGAMIYVGRAEHEGDMLVCKVVPSKQLGFVSQRGEALPKDIFEVLCGLNLTWRKCYDHKIPETAVLCGRTSLDQPVYIGRGHYEGHLIIGKISSVHRALFIAYHGAERRLDSYEILLDENPPSMAGWQLPPPPEDLEKAPLTPPPPPSPPAPALEVAEKPFRYPHPLEMSAMPFPMHDRPPVYTPNPDPLPAPPATPAEILPQRVQPVLVLPPRPVPEPVAVAVPVPPPSYTAATVAPGPSSAFTPAGTYNPPMMSGAYGSSYTPAECAGPSSSYGGGYDYNYDCWLNVGPGYFYSPDAVVGGHDSCMSQLLIGRAYYAGGPIPGKADPSQGYCFITYNGMEIAESSYEVLMGQGKYHWVPGYDGSIAPGAVEAGRASNGEPLYIGRAHYCGTLTPGKIQQSHRCLQIPIGGQEVRISNYEVLVRSDLYHRQQAISLVY
;
A
#
# COMPACT_ATOMS: atom_id res chain seq x y z
N MET A 1 -7.54 -13.06 -17.30
CA MET A 1 -7.19 -13.98 -16.19
C MET A 1 -7.18 -13.18 -14.90
N ARG A 2 -7.66 -13.72 -13.77
CA ARG A 2 -7.57 -13.02 -12.48
C ARG A 2 -6.09 -12.78 -12.12
N THR A 3 -5.77 -11.63 -11.57
CA THR A 3 -4.41 -11.18 -11.20
C THR A 3 -3.86 -11.83 -9.92
N TYR A 4 -4.72 -12.60 -9.23
CA TYR A 4 -4.41 -13.34 -8.02
C TYR A 4 -4.80 -14.81 -8.14
N LYS A 5 -4.21 -15.64 -7.28
CA LYS A 5 -4.50 -17.06 -7.13
C LYS A 5 -4.53 -17.46 -5.66
N TRP A 6 -5.26 -18.52 -5.38
CA TRP A 6 -5.21 -19.22 -4.09
C TRP A 6 -4.16 -20.33 -4.18
N VAL A 7 -3.24 -20.35 -3.23
CA VAL A 7 -2.17 -21.34 -3.16
C VAL A 7 -2.40 -22.21 -1.94
N GLN A 8 -2.56 -23.51 -2.15
CA GLN A 8 -2.68 -24.48 -1.07
C GLN A 8 -1.48 -24.37 -0.13
N SER A 9 -1.75 -24.28 1.17
CA SER A 9 -0.73 -24.15 2.21
C SER A 9 -1.14 -24.88 3.48
N SER A 10 -0.30 -24.78 4.50
CA SER A 10 -0.57 -25.30 5.84
C SER A 10 0.12 -24.43 6.89
N ALA A 11 -0.26 -24.64 8.15
CA ALA A 11 0.36 -24.13 9.36
C ALA A 11 1.90 -24.24 9.37
N TYR A 12 2.44 -25.30 8.76
CA TYR A 12 3.86 -25.64 8.81
C TYR A 12 4.62 -25.27 7.53
N SER A 13 3.91 -24.73 6.53
CA SER A 13 4.49 -24.34 5.25
C SER A 13 5.09 -22.94 5.33
N SER A 14 6.18 -22.70 4.61
CA SER A 14 6.68 -21.35 4.38
C SER A 14 5.65 -20.53 3.60
N ILE A 15 5.58 -19.23 3.88
CA ILE A 15 4.67 -18.33 3.17
C ILE A 15 5.05 -18.24 1.68
N PRO A 16 4.09 -18.45 0.76
CA PRO A 16 4.36 -18.40 -0.67
C PRO A 16 4.74 -16.99 -1.13
N ALA A 17 5.47 -16.91 -2.24
CA ALA A 17 5.81 -15.63 -2.87
C ALA A 17 4.54 -14.86 -3.26
N ASN A 18 4.58 -13.54 -3.09
CA ASN A 18 3.47 -12.61 -3.34
C ASN A 18 2.22 -12.87 -2.50
N ALA A 19 2.37 -13.50 -1.31
CA ALA A 19 1.28 -13.62 -0.35
C ALA A 19 0.81 -12.23 0.11
N VAL A 20 -0.51 -12.04 0.12
CA VAL A 20 -1.11 -10.75 0.47
C VAL A 20 -1.07 -10.53 1.98
N VAL A 21 -0.41 -9.45 2.39
CA VAL A 21 -0.37 -9.04 3.80
C VAL A 21 -1.74 -8.48 4.20
N GLY A 22 -2.29 -9.05 5.27
CA GLY A 22 -3.57 -8.67 5.84
C GLY A 22 -3.47 -7.57 6.90
N GLY A 23 -2.34 -7.51 7.60
CA GLY A 23 -2.06 -6.57 8.68
C GLY A 23 -1.16 -7.19 9.75
N ASN A 24 -1.49 -6.98 11.02
CA ASN A 24 -0.74 -7.51 12.17
C ASN A 24 -1.67 -8.08 13.25
N ASP A 25 -1.21 -9.12 13.93
CA ASP A 25 -1.90 -9.80 15.01
C ASP A 25 -1.60 -9.14 16.37
N GLU A 26 -2.27 -9.59 17.43
CA GLU A 26 -2.14 -9.06 18.81
C GLU A 26 -0.71 -9.07 19.40
N ASP A 27 0.19 -9.90 18.87
CA ASP A 27 1.60 -9.98 19.26
C ASP A 27 2.51 -9.17 18.30
N GLY A 28 1.91 -8.39 17.40
CA GLY A 28 2.61 -7.68 16.34
C GLY A 28 3.04 -8.57 15.18
N ALA A 29 2.75 -9.88 15.21
CA ALA A 29 3.10 -10.76 14.11
C ALA A 29 2.33 -10.39 12.84
N MET A 30 2.99 -10.46 11.70
CA MET A 30 2.30 -10.32 10.42
C MET A 30 1.20 -11.35 10.26
N ILE A 31 0.09 -10.91 9.69
CA ILE A 31 -0.97 -11.80 9.23
C ILE A 31 -1.09 -11.73 7.72
N TYR A 32 -1.40 -12.87 7.11
CA TYR A 32 -1.62 -13.01 5.68
C TYR A 32 -3.07 -13.38 5.39
N VAL A 33 -3.54 -12.96 4.22
CA VAL A 33 -4.88 -13.28 3.74
C VAL A 33 -4.91 -14.73 3.29
N GLY A 34 -5.68 -15.55 4.00
CA GLY A 34 -5.99 -16.91 3.60
C GLY A 34 -7.49 -17.16 3.51
N ARG A 35 -7.83 -18.38 3.12
CA ARG A 35 -9.17 -18.94 3.25
C ARG A 35 -9.11 -20.38 3.72
N ALA A 36 -10.13 -20.81 4.45
CA ALA A 36 -10.23 -22.18 4.93
C ALA A 36 -11.69 -22.63 4.98
N GLU A 37 -11.89 -23.92 4.74
CA GLU A 37 -13.21 -24.53 4.87
C GLU A 37 -13.53 -24.79 6.35
N HIS A 38 -14.77 -24.50 6.73
CA HIS A 38 -15.31 -24.84 8.04
C HIS A 38 -16.81 -25.09 7.94
N GLU A 39 -17.25 -26.30 8.30
CA GLU A 39 -18.68 -26.70 8.24
C GLU A 39 -19.34 -26.46 6.86
N GLY A 40 -18.59 -26.63 5.77
CA GLY A 40 -19.08 -26.38 4.40
C GLY A 40 -19.08 -24.92 3.96
N ASP A 41 -18.66 -23.98 4.83
CA ASP A 41 -18.44 -22.59 4.48
C ASP A 41 -16.97 -22.34 4.13
N MET A 42 -16.71 -21.65 3.01
CA MET A 42 -15.37 -21.16 2.68
C MET A 42 -15.16 -19.76 3.27
N LEU A 43 -14.41 -19.69 4.37
CA LEU A 43 -14.28 -18.48 5.20
C LEU A 43 -12.90 -17.84 5.07
N VAL A 44 -12.83 -16.53 5.35
CA VAL A 44 -11.56 -15.79 5.44
C VAL A 44 -10.76 -16.33 6.62
N CYS A 45 -9.51 -16.68 6.35
CA CYS A 45 -8.57 -17.21 7.31
C CYS A 45 -7.46 -16.18 7.58
N LYS A 46 -7.33 -15.74 8.82
CA LYS A 46 -6.20 -14.97 9.35
C LYS A 46 -5.01 -15.92 9.52
N VAL A 47 -4.08 -15.94 8.56
CA VAL A 47 -2.90 -16.81 8.59
C VAL A 47 -1.79 -16.11 9.38
N VAL A 48 -1.28 -16.75 10.44
CA VAL A 48 -0.28 -16.19 11.36
C VAL A 48 0.95 -17.12 11.39
N PRO A 49 1.99 -16.86 10.58
CA PRO A 49 3.11 -17.78 10.43
C PRO A 49 3.91 -18.01 11.72
N SER A 50 4.06 -16.98 12.56
CA SER A 50 4.74 -17.09 13.86
C SER A 50 4.05 -18.06 14.81
N LYS A 51 2.72 -18.17 14.72
CA LYS A 51 1.90 -19.09 15.52
C LYS A 51 1.71 -20.46 14.87
N GLN A 52 2.22 -20.64 13.63
CA GLN A 52 1.99 -21.84 12.81
C GLN A 52 0.51 -22.22 12.76
N LEU A 53 -0.38 -21.23 12.61
CA LEU A 53 -1.83 -21.44 12.59
C LEU A 53 -2.52 -20.40 11.71
N GLY A 54 -3.66 -20.79 11.18
CA GLY A 54 -4.68 -19.88 10.67
C GLY A 54 -5.87 -19.78 11.62
N PHE A 55 -6.63 -18.70 11.56
CA PHE A 55 -7.87 -18.54 12.33
C PHE A 55 -9.01 -18.08 11.43
N VAL A 56 -10.15 -18.75 11.51
CA VAL A 56 -11.40 -18.29 10.89
C VAL A 56 -12.35 -17.80 11.97
N SER A 57 -13.13 -16.75 11.70
CA SER A 57 -14.18 -16.32 12.63
C SER A 57 -15.51 -16.99 12.24
N GLN A 58 -16.23 -17.56 13.20
CA GLN A 58 -17.55 -18.15 12.98
C GLN A 58 -18.33 -18.23 14.30
N ARG A 59 -19.61 -17.84 14.30
CA ARG A 59 -20.55 -18.00 15.42
C ARG A 59 -20.03 -17.47 16.77
N GLY A 60 -19.34 -16.33 16.77
CA GLY A 60 -18.80 -15.75 18.00
C GLY A 60 -17.40 -16.22 18.39
N GLU A 61 -16.83 -17.21 17.69
CA GLU A 61 -15.54 -17.82 18.04
C GLU A 61 -14.46 -17.58 16.97
N ALA A 62 -13.20 -17.56 17.41
CA ALA A 62 -12.04 -17.66 16.54
C ALA A 62 -11.53 -19.09 16.53
N LEU A 63 -11.68 -19.77 15.40
CA LEU A 63 -11.44 -21.20 15.26
C LEU A 63 -10.10 -21.46 14.57
N PRO A 64 -9.18 -22.24 15.19
CA PRO A 64 -7.88 -22.52 14.61
C PRO A 64 -7.99 -23.44 13.38
N LYS A 65 -7.07 -23.25 12.44
CA LYS A 65 -6.93 -24.01 11.20
C LYS A 65 -5.46 -24.29 10.91
N ASP A 66 -5.17 -25.54 10.60
CA ASP A 66 -3.85 -26.01 10.19
C ASP A 66 -3.74 -26.19 8.66
N ILE A 67 -4.87 -26.32 7.96
CA ILE A 67 -4.96 -26.42 6.51
C ILE A 67 -5.77 -25.24 5.96
N PHE A 68 -5.21 -24.54 4.98
CA PHE A 68 -5.80 -23.36 4.36
C PHE A 68 -5.15 -23.06 3.01
N GLU A 69 -5.74 -22.16 2.25
CA GLU A 69 -5.10 -21.55 1.08
C GLU A 69 -4.67 -20.12 1.40
N VAL A 70 -3.55 -19.68 0.85
CA VAL A 70 -3.04 -18.31 0.97
C VAL A 70 -3.32 -17.55 -0.33
N LEU A 71 -3.87 -16.34 -0.21
CA LEU A 71 -4.08 -15.45 -1.34
C LEU A 71 -2.73 -14.90 -1.80
N CYS A 72 -2.39 -15.14 -3.07
CA CYS A 72 -1.16 -14.65 -3.68
C CYS A 72 -1.50 -13.85 -4.94
N GLY A 73 -1.01 -12.63 -5.08
CA GLY A 73 -1.32 -11.80 -6.24
C GLY A 73 -0.69 -10.42 -6.18
N LEU A 74 -0.70 -9.73 -7.31
CA LEU A 74 -0.27 -8.34 -7.47
C LEU A 74 -1.48 -7.50 -7.89
N ASN A 75 -1.46 -6.18 -7.68
CA ASN A 75 -2.58 -5.25 -7.97
C ASN A 75 -3.83 -5.44 -7.07
N LEU A 76 -3.63 -5.87 -5.83
CA LEU A 76 -4.69 -5.93 -4.83
C LEU A 76 -4.57 -4.71 -3.91
N THR A 77 -5.67 -3.98 -3.73
CA THR A 77 -5.66 -2.78 -2.89
C THR A 77 -6.75 -2.81 -1.83
N TRP A 78 -6.42 -2.22 -0.68
CA TRP A 78 -7.36 -2.03 0.41
C TRP A 78 -8.02 -0.68 0.25
N ARG A 79 -9.35 -0.65 0.27
CA ARG A 79 -10.11 0.61 0.17
C ARG A 79 -11.12 0.69 1.30
N LYS A 80 -11.23 1.86 1.92
CA LYS A 80 -12.26 2.11 2.93
C LYS A 80 -13.65 1.84 2.34
N CYS A 81 -14.43 1.02 3.03
CA CYS A 81 -15.83 0.77 2.67
C CYS A 81 -16.72 1.76 3.42
N TYR A 82 -17.56 2.48 2.67
CA TYR A 82 -18.52 3.43 3.22
C TYR A 82 -19.93 2.87 3.04
N ASP A 83 -20.76 2.97 4.09
CA ASP A 83 -22.18 2.56 4.07
C ASP A 83 -22.42 1.12 3.58
N HIS A 84 -21.44 0.23 3.81
CA HIS A 84 -21.50 -1.16 3.40
C HIS A 84 -21.76 -1.37 1.89
N LYS A 85 -21.34 -0.41 1.05
CA LYS A 85 -21.42 -0.55 -0.40
C LYS A 85 -20.25 -1.40 -0.89
N ILE A 86 -20.52 -2.69 -1.12
CA ILE A 86 -19.53 -3.65 -1.61
C ILE A 86 -19.30 -3.39 -3.11
N PRO A 87 -18.07 -3.03 -3.53
CA PRO A 87 -17.75 -2.81 -4.94
C PRO A 87 -17.75 -4.12 -5.73
N GLU A 88 -18.05 -4.05 -7.03
CA GLU A 88 -18.01 -5.21 -7.93
C GLU A 88 -16.60 -5.82 -8.07
N THR A 89 -15.56 -5.01 -7.86
CA THR A 89 -14.16 -5.44 -7.89
C THR A 89 -13.68 -6.08 -6.58
N ALA A 90 -14.57 -6.29 -5.61
CA ALA A 90 -14.23 -6.91 -4.34
C ALA A 90 -13.75 -8.36 -4.51
N VAL A 91 -12.64 -8.69 -3.85
CA VAL A 91 -12.08 -10.04 -3.89
C VAL A 91 -13.01 -10.99 -3.14
N LEU A 92 -13.49 -12.01 -3.86
CA LEU A 92 -14.30 -13.08 -3.29
C LEU A 92 -13.40 -14.13 -2.65
N CYS A 93 -13.57 -14.32 -1.34
CA CYS A 93 -12.91 -15.40 -0.59
C CYS A 93 -13.46 -16.76 -1.01
N GLY A 94 -14.79 -16.85 -1.04
CA GLY A 94 -15.53 -18.06 -1.35
C GLY A 94 -17.02 -17.84 -1.13
N ARG A 95 -17.72 -18.93 -0.83
CA ARG A 95 -19.14 -18.91 -0.52
C ARG A 95 -19.42 -19.76 0.72
N THR A 96 -20.47 -19.39 1.44
CA THR A 96 -21.05 -20.22 2.50
C THR A 96 -21.78 -21.42 1.88
N SER A 97 -22.13 -22.41 2.69
CA SER A 97 -23.02 -23.52 2.37
C SER A 97 -24.42 -23.09 1.87
N LEU A 98 -24.85 -21.86 2.19
CA LEU A 98 -26.07 -21.23 1.67
C LEU A 98 -25.86 -20.42 0.38
N ASP A 99 -24.75 -20.62 -0.31
CA ASP A 99 -24.33 -19.92 -1.53
C ASP A 99 -24.14 -18.39 -1.39
N GLN A 100 -24.07 -17.87 -0.15
CA GLN A 100 -23.81 -16.46 0.11
C GLN A 100 -22.34 -16.11 -0.13
N PRO A 101 -22.02 -14.99 -0.81
CA PRO A 101 -20.64 -14.58 -1.04
C PRO A 101 -19.96 -14.13 0.25
N VAL A 102 -18.70 -14.55 0.42
CA VAL A 102 -17.83 -14.12 1.52
C VAL A 102 -16.74 -13.21 0.95
N TYR A 103 -16.71 -11.95 1.37
CA TYR A 103 -15.69 -10.99 0.95
C TYR A 103 -14.62 -10.79 2.02
N ILE A 104 -13.46 -10.31 1.59
CA ILE A 104 -12.28 -10.10 2.44
C ILE A 104 -12.24 -8.65 2.88
N GLY A 105 -12.24 -8.43 4.19
CA GLY A 105 -12.05 -7.11 4.78
C GLY A 105 -10.96 -7.12 5.82
N ARG A 106 -10.55 -5.92 6.24
CA ARG A 106 -9.70 -5.71 7.41
C ARG A 106 -10.12 -4.47 8.17
N GLY A 107 -9.87 -4.44 9.46
CA GLY A 107 -10.24 -3.31 10.31
C GLY A 107 -9.31 -3.14 11.49
N HIS A 108 -9.26 -1.91 11.99
CA HIS A 108 -8.51 -1.60 13.20
C HIS A 108 -9.28 -2.09 14.42
N TYR A 109 -8.63 -2.87 15.27
CA TYR A 109 -9.16 -3.34 16.55
C TYR A 109 -8.04 -3.39 17.59
N GLU A 110 -8.22 -2.70 18.71
CA GLU A 110 -7.25 -2.64 19.83
C GLU A 110 -5.80 -2.33 19.39
N GLY A 111 -5.63 -1.42 18.43
CA GLY A 111 -4.30 -1.01 17.93
C GLY A 111 -3.70 -1.91 16.84
N HIS A 112 -4.40 -2.97 16.45
CA HIS A 112 -3.96 -3.93 15.43
C HIS A 112 -4.83 -3.83 14.18
N LEU A 113 -4.28 -4.15 13.01
CA LEU A 113 -5.02 -4.21 11.77
C LEU A 113 -5.29 -5.67 11.38
N ILE A 114 -6.55 -6.09 11.48
CA ILE A 114 -6.90 -7.51 11.46
C ILE A 114 -7.87 -7.80 10.32
N ILE A 115 -7.59 -8.87 9.58
CA ILE A 115 -8.46 -9.34 8.49
C ILE A 115 -9.63 -10.18 8.99
N GLY A 116 -10.67 -10.26 8.17
CA GLY A 116 -11.83 -11.06 8.45
C GLY A 116 -12.84 -11.13 7.31
N LYS A 117 -13.97 -11.78 7.60
CA LYS A 117 -15.06 -11.96 6.64
C LYS A 117 -16.02 -10.78 6.68
N ILE A 118 -16.38 -10.24 5.51
CA ILE A 118 -17.44 -9.25 5.39
C ILE A 118 -18.75 -10.00 5.09
N SER A 119 -19.77 -9.74 5.90
CA SER A 119 -21.12 -10.28 5.69
C SER A 119 -22.02 -9.21 5.08
N SER A 120 -22.56 -9.50 3.89
CA SER A 120 -23.58 -8.66 3.24
C SER A 120 -24.87 -8.55 4.06
N VAL A 121 -25.20 -9.61 4.80
CA VAL A 121 -26.43 -9.71 5.60
C VAL A 121 -26.32 -8.88 6.87
N HIS A 122 -25.22 -9.03 7.61
CA HIS A 122 -25.02 -8.31 8.88
C HIS A 122 -24.48 -6.89 8.70
N ARG A 123 -24.14 -6.51 7.47
CA ARG A 123 -23.58 -5.21 7.11
C ARG A 123 -22.30 -4.86 7.89
N ALA A 124 -21.44 -5.85 8.14
CA ALA A 124 -20.28 -5.69 9.02
C ALA A 124 -19.09 -6.60 8.62
N LEU A 125 -17.91 -6.26 9.14
CA LEU A 125 -16.72 -7.10 9.15
C LEU A 125 -16.69 -7.93 10.44
N PHE A 126 -16.35 -9.22 10.33
CA PHE A 126 -16.10 -10.11 11.46
C PHE A 126 -14.66 -10.60 11.43
N ILE A 127 -13.91 -10.36 12.49
CA ILE A 127 -12.49 -10.72 12.64
C ILE A 127 -12.30 -11.75 13.75
N ALA A 128 -11.27 -12.59 13.62
CA ALA A 128 -10.82 -13.50 14.66
C ALA A 128 -9.78 -12.82 15.56
N TYR A 129 -10.08 -12.59 16.84
CA TYR A 129 -9.20 -11.90 17.80
C TYR A 129 -9.34 -12.44 19.23
N HIS A 130 -8.23 -12.80 19.87
CA HIS A 130 -8.21 -13.38 21.24
C HIS A 130 -9.22 -14.51 21.46
N GLY A 131 -9.30 -15.47 20.53
CA GLY A 131 -10.21 -16.62 20.65
C GLY A 131 -11.68 -16.32 20.34
N ALA A 132 -12.04 -15.05 20.09
CA ALA A 132 -13.42 -14.64 19.82
C ALA A 132 -13.57 -14.04 18.41
N GLU A 133 -14.80 -14.10 17.89
CA GLU A 133 -15.21 -13.31 16.73
C GLU A 133 -15.61 -11.90 17.18
N ARG A 134 -15.02 -10.89 16.57
CA ARG A 134 -15.33 -9.47 16.84
C ARG A 134 -15.98 -8.83 15.63
N ARG A 135 -17.06 -8.09 15.87
CA ARG A 135 -17.79 -7.34 14.84
C ARG A 135 -17.25 -5.91 14.75
N LEU A 136 -16.93 -5.47 13.54
CA LEU A 136 -16.50 -4.11 13.21
C LEU A 136 -17.44 -3.51 12.17
N ASP A 137 -17.90 -2.29 12.41
CA ASP A 137 -18.75 -1.55 11.46
C ASP A 137 -17.92 -0.68 10.49
N SER A 138 -16.66 -0.38 10.83
CA SER A 138 -15.74 0.40 9.99
C SER A 138 -14.57 -0.48 9.54
N TYR A 139 -14.40 -0.64 8.23
CA TYR A 139 -13.40 -1.52 7.67
C TYR A 139 -12.96 -1.09 6.28
N GLU A 140 -11.86 -1.69 5.83
CA GLU A 140 -11.40 -1.66 4.45
C GLU A 140 -11.76 -2.99 3.78
N ILE A 141 -12.07 -2.93 2.49
CA ILE A 141 -12.35 -4.09 1.65
C ILE A 141 -11.21 -4.30 0.66
N LEU A 142 -10.85 -5.56 0.43
CA LEU A 142 -9.82 -5.93 -0.54
C LEU A 142 -10.40 -5.94 -1.95
N LEU A 143 -9.77 -5.22 -2.87
CA LEU A 143 -10.20 -5.04 -4.25
C LEU A 143 -9.12 -5.55 -5.22
N ASP A 144 -9.57 -6.03 -6.37
CA ASP A 144 -8.72 -6.28 -7.56
C ASP A 144 -8.80 -5.07 -8.48
N GLU A 145 -7.70 -4.34 -8.67
CA GLU A 145 -7.68 -3.12 -9.51
C GLU A 145 -7.64 -3.41 -11.00
N ASN A 146 -7.44 -4.67 -11.39
CA ASN A 146 -7.49 -5.10 -12.79
C ASN A 146 -8.47 -6.27 -12.92
N PRO A 147 -9.79 -6.04 -12.67
CA PRO A 147 -10.77 -7.00 -13.11
C PRO A 147 -10.53 -7.19 -14.61
N PRO A 148 -10.61 -8.41 -15.16
CA PRO A 148 -10.61 -8.56 -16.62
C PRO A 148 -11.63 -7.54 -17.12
N SER A 149 -11.18 -6.61 -17.97
CA SER A 149 -12.06 -5.67 -18.65
C SER A 149 -13.30 -6.45 -19.04
N MET A 150 -14.49 -5.91 -18.76
CA MET A 150 -15.70 -6.50 -19.30
C MET A 150 -15.43 -6.78 -20.78
N ALA A 151 -15.29 -8.06 -21.10
CA ALA A 151 -15.22 -8.51 -22.46
C ALA A 151 -16.54 -8.07 -23.10
N GLY A 152 -16.49 -7.02 -23.92
CA GLY A 152 -17.53 -6.72 -24.88
C GLY A 152 -18.73 -5.89 -24.41
N TRP A 153 -18.55 -4.75 -23.73
CA TRP A 153 -19.45 -3.62 -24.02
C TRP A 153 -18.87 -2.82 -25.19
N GLN A 154 -18.87 -3.45 -26.36
CA GLN A 154 -18.94 -2.71 -27.60
C GLN A 154 -20.36 -2.15 -27.64
N LEU A 155 -20.51 -0.82 -27.63
CA LEU A 155 -21.78 -0.21 -27.99
C LEU A 155 -22.21 -0.84 -29.32
N PRO A 156 -23.45 -1.36 -29.45
CA PRO A 156 -23.91 -1.87 -30.73
C PRO A 156 -23.71 -0.75 -31.77
N PRO A 157 -23.21 -1.06 -32.98
CA PRO A 157 -23.12 -0.06 -34.02
C PRO A 157 -24.52 0.56 -34.22
N PRO A 158 -24.61 1.89 -34.42
CA PRO A 158 -25.89 2.53 -34.66
C PRO A 158 -26.58 1.85 -35.85
N PRO A 159 -27.90 1.57 -35.78
CA PRO A 159 -28.62 0.95 -36.88
C PRO A 159 -28.46 1.79 -38.16
N GLU A 160 -28.14 1.13 -39.28
CA GLU A 160 -27.84 1.76 -40.57
C GLU A 160 -29.05 2.36 -41.30
N ASP A 161 -30.25 2.29 -40.72
CA ASP A 161 -31.44 2.88 -41.34
C ASP A 161 -31.75 4.26 -40.74
N LEU A 162 -31.05 5.26 -41.29
CA LEU A 162 -31.43 6.67 -41.23
C LEU A 162 -32.70 6.92 -42.06
N GLU A 163 -33.86 6.45 -41.57
CA GLU A 163 -35.13 7.07 -41.95
C GLU A 163 -35.35 8.32 -41.09
N LYS A 164 -35.06 9.48 -41.70
CA LYS A 164 -35.42 10.86 -41.30
C LYS A 164 -36.28 10.97 -40.03
N ALA A 165 -35.62 11.20 -38.89
CA ALA A 165 -36.27 11.79 -37.71
C ALA A 165 -36.09 13.32 -37.75
N PRO A 166 -37.12 14.12 -37.39
CA PRO A 166 -37.17 15.56 -37.62
C PRO A 166 -36.19 16.35 -36.73
N LEU A 167 -35.62 17.42 -37.29
CA LEU A 167 -34.56 18.29 -36.73
C LEU A 167 -35.02 19.23 -35.59
N THR A 168 -35.97 18.82 -34.75
CA THR A 168 -36.37 19.62 -33.58
C THR A 168 -36.73 18.71 -32.41
N PRO A 169 -36.07 18.84 -31.23
CA PRO A 169 -36.51 18.13 -30.04
C PRO A 169 -37.91 18.62 -29.63
N PRO A 170 -38.80 17.74 -29.13
CA PRO A 170 -40.07 18.18 -28.57
C PRO A 170 -39.83 19.07 -27.35
N PRO A 171 -40.71 20.06 -27.09
CA PRO A 171 -40.58 20.91 -25.92
C PRO A 171 -40.69 20.09 -24.62
N PRO A 172 -40.01 20.51 -23.53
CA PRO A 172 -40.07 19.81 -22.26
C PRO A 172 -41.51 19.78 -21.71
N PRO A 173 -41.90 18.71 -21.00
CA PRO A 173 -43.22 18.63 -20.38
C PRO A 173 -43.42 19.76 -19.37
N SER A 174 -44.66 20.26 -19.28
CA SER A 174 -45.04 21.31 -18.33
C SER A 174 -44.76 20.89 -16.89
N PRO A 175 -44.29 21.81 -16.03
CA PRO A 175 -44.04 21.48 -14.63
C PRO A 175 -45.33 21.02 -13.94
N PRO A 176 -45.25 20.09 -12.99
CA PRO A 176 -46.41 19.65 -12.23
C PRO A 176 -47.02 20.81 -11.44
N ALA A 177 -48.35 20.79 -11.28
CA ALA A 177 -49.09 21.78 -10.50
C ALA A 177 -48.52 21.90 -9.07
N PRO A 178 -48.54 23.11 -8.47
CA PRO A 178 -48.04 23.30 -7.12
C PRO A 178 -48.82 22.41 -6.14
N ALA A 179 -48.07 21.63 -5.36
CA ALA A 179 -48.62 20.85 -4.27
C ALA A 179 -49.31 21.80 -3.28
N LEU A 180 -50.53 21.43 -2.88
CA LEU A 180 -51.25 22.06 -1.77
C LEU A 180 -50.37 22.05 -0.52
N GLU A 181 -50.42 23.16 0.22
CA GLU A 181 -49.61 23.50 1.38
C GLU A 181 -49.44 22.33 2.35
N VAL A 182 -48.20 21.84 2.47
CA VAL A 182 -47.79 21.00 3.58
C VAL A 182 -47.30 21.93 4.69
N ALA A 183 -48.04 21.92 5.79
CA ALA A 183 -47.78 22.66 7.01
C ALA A 183 -46.32 22.56 7.47
N GLU A 184 -45.79 23.70 7.92
CA GLU A 184 -44.44 23.88 8.43
C GLU A 184 -44.05 22.81 9.46
N LYS A 185 -42.86 22.22 9.28
CA LYS A 185 -42.19 21.46 10.33
C LYS A 185 -41.77 22.44 11.44
N PRO A 186 -42.18 22.29 12.71
CA PRO A 186 -41.38 22.80 13.79
C PRO A 186 -40.29 21.76 14.05
N PHE A 187 -39.03 22.16 14.12
CA PHE A 187 -38.02 21.68 15.09
C PHE A 187 -36.65 22.14 14.61
N ARG A 188 -36.23 23.29 15.15
CA ARG A 188 -34.83 23.71 15.23
C ARG A 188 -34.10 22.75 16.16
N TYR A 189 -32.92 22.28 15.77
CA TYR A 189 -31.95 21.70 16.70
C TYR A 189 -31.16 22.82 17.39
N PRO A 190 -31.05 22.84 18.73
CA PRO A 190 -30.07 23.66 19.43
C PRO A 190 -28.82 22.82 19.77
N HIS A 191 -27.65 23.45 19.67
CA HIS A 191 -26.41 22.99 20.31
C HIS A 191 -26.11 23.88 21.53
N PRO A 192 -25.16 23.48 22.39
CA PRO A 192 -25.35 23.14 23.80
C PRO A 192 -25.19 24.34 24.74
N LEU A 193 -25.83 24.30 25.92
CA LEU A 193 -25.39 24.82 27.24
C LEU A 193 -26.56 24.77 28.25
N GLU A 194 -26.23 24.44 29.50
CA GLU A 194 -27.03 24.55 30.75
C GLU A 194 -28.12 23.51 31.10
N MET A 195 -27.68 22.54 31.91
CA MET A 195 -28.26 22.04 33.17
C MET A 195 -29.61 22.65 33.65
N SER A 196 -30.68 21.85 33.75
CA SER A 196 -31.46 21.63 34.99
C SER A 196 -32.63 20.64 34.78
N ALA A 197 -33.02 20.00 35.86
CA ALA A 197 -33.95 18.89 36.04
C ALA A 197 -35.27 18.90 35.24
N MET A 198 -35.66 17.71 34.73
CA MET A 198 -37.06 17.33 34.52
C MET A 198 -37.28 15.85 34.92
N PRO A 199 -38.43 15.50 35.52
CA PRO A 199 -38.67 14.21 36.17
C PRO A 199 -39.16 13.14 35.18
N PHE A 200 -38.57 11.95 35.21
CA PHE A 200 -39.07 10.80 34.46
C PHE A 200 -40.25 10.11 35.19
N PRO A 201 -41.24 9.57 34.45
CA PRO A 201 -42.29 8.72 35.02
C PRO A 201 -41.69 7.45 35.62
N MET A 202 -42.05 7.15 36.88
CA MET A 202 -41.45 6.10 37.71
C MET A 202 -41.71 4.65 37.29
N HIS A 203 -42.18 4.33 36.08
CA HIS A 203 -42.73 2.98 35.79
C HIS A 203 -42.00 2.15 34.72
N ASP A 204 -40.93 2.64 34.10
CA ASP A 204 -40.12 1.85 33.15
C ASP A 204 -38.62 1.86 33.50
N ARG A 205 -38.28 1.48 34.74
CA ARG A 205 -36.89 1.20 35.10
C ARG A 205 -36.60 -0.30 34.90
N PRO A 206 -35.56 -0.70 34.15
CA PRO A 206 -35.06 -2.07 34.24
C PRO A 206 -34.60 -2.33 35.68
N PRO A 207 -34.66 -3.58 36.18
CA PRO A 207 -34.28 -3.88 37.56
C PRO A 207 -32.84 -3.43 37.81
N VAL A 208 -32.64 -2.77 38.96
CA VAL A 208 -31.31 -2.37 39.42
C VAL A 208 -30.47 -3.63 39.58
N TYR A 209 -29.39 -3.73 38.79
CA TYR A 209 -28.38 -4.77 38.95
C TYR A 209 -27.77 -4.60 40.34
N THR A 210 -28.05 -5.53 41.24
CA THR A 210 -27.24 -5.70 42.44
C THR A 210 -25.93 -6.34 41.97
N PRO A 211 -24.76 -5.76 42.26
CA PRO A 211 -23.51 -6.47 42.01
C PRO A 211 -23.56 -7.75 42.84
N ASN A 212 -23.47 -8.90 42.18
CA ASN A 212 -23.16 -10.14 42.89
C ASN A 212 -21.86 -9.93 43.67
N PRO A 213 -21.77 -10.34 44.95
CA PRO A 213 -20.49 -10.34 45.64
C PRO A 213 -19.51 -11.21 44.86
N ASP A 214 -18.28 -10.71 44.70
CA ASP A 214 -17.20 -11.43 44.03
C ASP A 214 -17.11 -12.88 44.53
N PRO A 215 -16.87 -13.86 43.65
CA PRO A 215 -16.55 -15.21 44.10
C PRO A 215 -15.29 -15.13 44.98
N LEU A 216 -15.37 -15.71 46.18
CA LEU A 216 -14.23 -15.84 47.08
C LEU A 216 -13.01 -16.43 46.33
N PRO A 217 -11.78 -15.98 46.63
CA PRO A 217 -10.59 -16.54 46.03
C PRO A 217 -10.52 -18.04 46.32
N ALA A 218 -10.17 -18.83 45.29
CA ALA A 218 -10.01 -20.27 45.41
C ALA A 218 -9.01 -20.62 46.52
N PRO A 219 -9.24 -21.70 47.29
CA PRO A 219 -8.26 -22.16 48.28
C PRO A 219 -6.94 -22.52 47.58
N PRO A 220 -5.79 -22.35 48.25
CA PRO A 220 -4.50 -22.69 47.67
C PRO A 220 -4.49 -24.15 47.24
N ALA A 221 -4.06 -24.41 46.01
CA ALA A 221 -3.93 -25.75 45.47
C ALA A 221 -3.05 -26.61 46.39
N THR A 222 -3.57 -27.78 46.77
CA THR A 222 -2.77 -28.86 47.35
C THR A 222 -1.60 -29.19 46.42
N PRO A 223 -0.37 -29.41 46.94
CA PRO A 223 0.76 -29.78 46.10
C PRO A 223 0.43 -31.08 45.37
N ALA A 224 0.58 -31.08 44.04
CA ALA A 224 0.44 -32.28 43.24
C ALA A 224 1.47 -33.33 43.71
N GLU A 225 1.00 -34.54 44.01
CA GLU A 225 1.88 -35.70 44.17
C GLU A 225 2.66 -35.91 42.88
N ILE A 226 3.98 -35.90 43.01
CA ILE A 226 4.92 -36.20 41.94
C ILE A 226 4.77 -37.69 41.61
N LEU A 227 4.08 -38.02 40.53
CA LEU A 227 4.16 -39.34 39.92
C LEU A 227 5.59 -39.56 39.38
N PRO A 228 6.26 -40.69 39.68
CA PRO A 228 7.62 -40.92 39.25
C PRO A 228 7.68 -41.03 37.72
N GLN A 229 8.50 -40.18 37.10
CA GLN A 229 8.78 -40.25 35.68
C GLN A 229 9.46 -41.57 35.33
N ARG A 230 8.92 -42.24 34.31
CA ARG A 230 9.47 -43.43 33.69
C ARG A 230 10.81 -43.09 33.03
N VAL A 231 11.90 -43.60 33.59
CA VAL A 231 13.26 -43.49 33.03
C VAL A 231 13.30 -44.22 31.68
N GLN A 232 13.52 -43.48 30.59
CA GLN A 232 13.93 -44.08 29.32
C GLN A 232 15.45 -44.29 29.32
N PRO A 233 15.97 -45.41 28.77
CA PRO A 233 17.40 -45.67 28.76
C PRO A 233 18.10 -44.69 27.79
N VAL A 234 19.10 -43.99 28.32
CA VAL A 234 20.01 -43.14 27.55
C VAL A 234 20.90 -44.02 26.68
N LEU A 235 20.74 -43.94 25.36
CA LEU A 235 21.71 -44.48 24.40
C LEU A 235 22.97 -43.60 24.45
N VAL A 236 24.04 -44.15 25.04
CA VAL A 236 25.38 -43.53 25.05
C VAL A 236 25.98 -43.69 23.65
N LEU A 237 25.99 -42.60 22.89
CA LEU A 237 26.76 -42.52 21.64
C LEU A 237 28.26 -42.41 21.98
N PRO A 238 29.16 -43.09 21.26
CA PRO A 238 30.60 -42.95 21.46
C PRO A 238 31.07 -41.54 21.11
N PRO A 239 32.14 -41.03 21.77
CA PRO A 239 32.64 -39.69 21.55
C PRO A 239 33.16 -39.54 20.10
N ARG A 240 32.80 -38.43 19.45
CA ARG A 240 33.31 -38.05 18.13
C ARG A 240 34.83 -37.84 18.19
N PRO A 241 35.59 -38.24 17.15
CA PRO A 241 37.01 -37.95 17.07
C PRO A 241 37.25 -36.43 17.06
N VAL A 242 38.26 -36.01 17.82
CA VAL A 242 38.73 -34.63 17.93
C VAL A 242 39.22 -34.17 16.55
N PRO A 243 38.75 -33.02 16.02
CA PRO A 243 39.31 -32.47 14.80
C PRO A 243 40.76 -32.02 15.04
N GLU A 244 41.66 -32.41 14.14
CA GLU A 244 43.05 -31.96 14.13
C GLU A 244 43.13 -30.42 14.10
N PRO A 245 44.16 -29.81 14.73
CA PRO A 245 44.33 -28.36 14.69
C PRO A 245 44.60 -27.92 13.25
N VAL A 246 43.62 -27.24 12.65
CA VAL A 246 43.78 -26.54 11.38
C VAL A 246 44.88 -25.49 11.58
N ALA A 247 45.92 -25.57 10.76
CA ALA A 247 47.01 -24.61 10.74
C ALA A 247 46.44 -23.18 10.58
N VAL A 248 46.81 -22.31 11.51
CA VAL A 248 46.52 -20.88 11.42
C VAL A 248 47.16 -20.34 10.14
N ALA A 249 46.33 -19.92 9.19
CA ALA A 249 46.80 -19.21 8.01
C ALA A 249 47.45 -17.89 8.46
N VAL A 250 48.73 -17.73 8.10
CA VAL A 250 49.48 -16.49 8.28
C VAL A 250 48.75 -15.36 7.55
N PRO A 251 48.62 -14.14 8.12
CA PRO A 251 47.99 -13.03 7.43
C PRO A 251 48.82 -12.67 6.19
N VAL A 252 48.20 -12.72 5.01
CA VAL A 252 48.78 -12.17 3.78
C VAL A 252 48.73 -10.64 3.90
N PRO A 253 49.84 -9.90 3.74
CA PRO A 253 49.81 -8.44 3.76
C PRO A 253 49.04 -7.89 2.55
N PRO A 254 48.38 -6.73 2.66
CA PRO A 254 47.64 -6.14 1.55
C PRO A 254 48.60 -5.74 0.42
N PRO A 255 48.15 -5.77 -0.85
CA PRO A 255 48.95 -5.28 -1.96
C PRO A 255 49.21 -3.78 -1.81
N SER A 256 50.48 -3.40 -1.74
CA SER A 256 50.96 -2.03 -1.80
C SER A 256 50.79 -1.49 -3.22
N TYR A 257 49.97 -0.45 -3.38
CA TYR A 257 49.85 0.29 -4.64
C TYR A 257 50.92 1.39 -4.69
N THR A 258 51.83 1.31 -5.65
CA THR A 258 52.67 2.43 -6.07
C THR A 258 51.86 3.39 -6.94
N ALA A 259 51.80 4.66 -6.57
CA ALA A 259 51.18 5.70 -7.39
C ALA A 259 51.92 5.83 -8.73
N ALA A 260 51.17 5.84 -9.84
CA ALA A 260 51.70 6.11 -11.16
C ALA A 260 52.06 7.60 -11.27
N THR A 261 53.34 7.88 -11.51
CA THR A 261 53.88 9.20 -11.81
C THR A 261 53.31 9.72 -13.13
N VAL A 262 52.70 10.91 -13.10
CA VAL A 262 52.23 11.66 -14.27
C VAL A 262 53.45 12.13 -15.07
N ALA A 263 53.56 11.69 -16.32
CA ALA A 263 54.47 12.29 -17.30
C ALA A 263 53.75 13.44 -18.04
N PRO A 264 54.40 14.61 -18.24
CA PRO A 264 53.80 15.73 -18.96
C PRO A 264 53.89 15.49 -20.48
N GLY A 265 52.75 15.54 -21.17
CA GLY A 265 52.62 15.59 -22.62
C GLY A 265 52.30 17.01 -23.11
N PRO A 266 52.67 17.37 -24.35
CA PRO A 266 53.05 18.74 -24.71
C PRO A 266 51.87 19.67 -25.00
N SER A 267 52.14 20.95 -24.78
CA SER A 267 51.35 22.11 -25.15
C SER A 267 51.05 22.17 -26.65
N SER A 268 49.78 22.33 -27.01
CA SER A 268 49.40 23.02 -28.24
C SER A 268 48.30 24.04 -27.93
N ALA A 269 48.64 25.31 -28.12
CA ALA A 269 47.74 26.43 -28.12
C ALA A 269 46.96 26.43 -29.44
N PHE A 270 45.64 26.66 -29.40
CA PHE A 270 44.91 27.24 -30.53
C PHE A 270 43.74 28.09 -30.04
N THR A 271 43.70 29.31 -30.57
CA THR A 271 42.80 30.45 -30.33
C THR A 271 41.42 30.24 -31.01
N PRO A 272 40.36 30.98 -30.60
CA PRO A 272 39.00 30.74 -31.04
C PRO A 272 38.64 31.52 -32.32
N ALA A 273 37.88 30.89 -33.19
CA ALA A 273 37.11 31.51 -34.27
C ALA A 273 35.71 30.89 -34.22
N GLY A 274 34.59 31.58 -34.37
CA GLY A 274 34.32 32.81 -35.08
C GLY A 274 32.97 32.58 -35.76
N THR A 275 31.99 33.42 -35.43
CA THR A 275 30.61 33.45 -35.90
C THR A 275 30.45 33.21 -37.41
N TYR A 276 29.53 32.32 -37.81
CA TYR A 276 29.03 32.28 -39.18
C TYR A 276 27.49 32.17 -39.22
N ASN A 277 26.87 33.27 -39.62
CA ASN A 277 25.46 33.38 -40.04
C ASN A 277 25.36 33.09 -41.55
N PRO A 278 24.35 32.35 -42.02
CA PRO A 278 23.87 32.46 -43.39
C PRO A 278 22.72 33.50 -43.53
N PRO A 279 22.50 34.07 -44.72
CA PRO A 279 21.84 35.37 -44.90
C PRO A 279 20.31 35.30 -45.11
N MET A 280 19.66 36.43 -44.81
CA MET A 280 18.28 36.77 -45.16
C MET A 280 18.04 36.88 -46.68
N MET A 281 16.84 36.49 -47.12
CA MET A 281 15.92 37.26 -47.97
C MET A 281 14.51 36.68 -47.81
N SER A 282 13.58 37.40 -47.17
CA SER A 282 12.66 38.38 -47.77
C SER A 282 11.44 37.73 -48.43
N GLY A 283 10.26 37.96 -47.84
CA GLY A 283 8.96 37.55 -48.38
C GLY A 283 7.84 37.79 -47.38
N ALA A 284 7.57 39.06 -47.08
CA ALA A 284 6.45 39.48 -46.25
C ALA A 284 5.17 39.64 -47.08
N TYR A 285 4.08 39.01 -46.62
CA TYR A 285 2.69 39.45 -46.68
C TYR A 285 2.04 38.79 -45.45
N GLY A 286 1.35 39.43 -44.52
CA GLY A 286 0.83 40.78 -44.39
C GLY A 286 -0.49 40.66 -43.61
N SER A 287 -0.48 41.15 -42.36
CA SER A 287 -1.65 41.60 -41.55
C SER A 287 -2.69 40.54 -41.14
N SER A 288 -3.28 40.55 -39.94
CA SER A 288 -3.84 41.71 -39.24
C SER A 288 -4.32 41.37 -37.81
N TYR A 289 -4.37 42.42 -36.98
CA TYR A 289 -5.07 42.60 -35.70
C TYR A 289 -4.36 42.29 -34.35
N THR A 290 -3.99 43.39 -33.66
CA THR A 290 -3.81 43.59 -32.21
C THR A 290 -5.08 44.29 -31.64
N PRO A 291 -5.23 44.70 -30.36
CA PRO A 291 -4.76 44.21 -29.04
C PRO A 291 -5.91 44.17 -27.98
N ALA A 292 -5.64 43.75 -26.73
CA ALA A 292 -6.05 44.49 -25.51
C ALA A 292 -5.47 43.84 -24.24
N GLU A 293 -4.78 44.66 -23.46
CA GLU A 293 -4.08 44.38 -22.20
C GLU A 293 -5.05 44.13 -21.03
N CYS A 294 -4.57 43.42 -19.99
CA CYS A 294 -4.67 43.92 -18.61
C CYS A 294 -3.60 43.29 -17.70
N ALA A 295 -3.05 44.15 -16.85
CA ALA A 295 -1.87 44.04 -16.01
C ALA A 295 -1.82 42.84 -15.06
N GLY A 296 -0.60 42.33 -14.82
CA GLY A 296 -0.30 41.41 -13.73
C GLY A 296 0.07 42.13 -12.42
N PRO A 297 0.14 41.40 -11.30
CA PRO A 297 1.00 41.76 -10.18
C PRO A 297 2.29 40.92 -10.20
N SER A 298 3.39 41.67 -10.21
CA SER A 298 4.66 41.44 -9.52
C SER A 298 5.15 40.00 -9.29
N SER A 299 6.22 39.70 -10.02
CA SER A 299 7.25 38.70 -9.78
C SER A 299 7.81 38.67 -8.35
N SER A 300 8.11 37.46 -7.87
CA SER A 300 9.36 37.19 -7.15
C SER A 300 9.88 35.78 -7.49
N TYR A 301 10.88 35.76 -8.40
CA TYR A 301 11.97 34.78 -8.62
C TYR A 301 11.70 33.29 -8.31
N GLY A 302 11.78 32.33 -9.23
CA GLY A 302 12.38 32.29 -10.56
C GLY A 302 13.17 30.99 -10.72
N GLY A 303 12.75 30.11 -11.63
CA GLY A 303 13.50 28.90 -11.98
C GLY A 303 12.75 27.87 -12.83
N GLY A 304 12.59 28.15 -14.13
CA GLY A 304 12.55 27.14 -15.21
C GLY A 304 11.25 26.38 -15.44
N TYR A 305 10.72 26.47 -16.66
CA TYR A 305 9.60 25.69 -17.16
C TYR A 305 9.97 24.20 -17.22
N ASP A 306 9.45 23.40 -16.29
CA ASP A 306 9.32 21.96 -16.46
C ASP A 306 7.84 21.62 -16.23
N TYR A 307 7.23 20.86 -17.13
CA TYR A 307 5.86 20.38 -16.97
C TYR A 307 5.87 19.33 -15.85
N ASN A 308 5.96 19.78 -14.60
CA ASN A 308 6.25 18.94 -13.46
C ASN A 308 4.98 18.16 -13.08
N TYR A 309 4.79 17.03 -13.75
CA TYR A 309 3.71 16.07 -13.46
C TYR A 309 3.71 15.66 -11.98
N ASP A 310 4.90 15.63 -11.36
CA ASP A 310 5.11 15.18 -9.99
C ASP A 310 5.31 16.36 -9.04
N CYS A 311 4.43 16.43 -8.05
CA CYS A 311 4.51 17.46 -7.01
C CYS A 311 5.29 16.89 -5.81
N TRP A 312 6.48 17.42 -5.58
CA TRP A 312 7.31 17.08 -4.43
C TRP A 312 7.25 18.21 -3.40
N LEU A 313 6.84 17.88 -2.18
CA LEU A 313 6.66 18.84 -1.10
C LEU A 313 7.76 18.66 -0.05
N ASN A 314 8.49 19.73 0.25
CA ASN A 314 9.47 19.74 1.34
C ASN A 314 8.76 19.65 2.69
N VAL A 315 9.16 18.70 3.53
CA VAL A 315 8.53 18.45 4.83
C VAL A 315 9.43 19.01 5.93
N GLY A 316 8.92 20.00 6.67
CA GLY A 316 9.58 20.55 7.84
C GLY A 316 9.16 19.87 9.16
N PRO A 317 9.93 20.05 10.24
CA PRO A 317 9.57 19.52 11.56
C PRO A 317 8.21 20.08 12.02
N GLY A 318 7.30 19.18 12.40
CA GLY A 318 5.93 19.52 12.83
C GLY A 318 4.87 19.57 11.72
N TYR A 319 5.22 19.24 10.48
CA TYR A 319 4.25 19.14 9.39
C TYR A 319 3.31 17.93 9.59
N PHE A 320 2.02 18.19 9.76
CA PHE A 320 0.99 17.16 9.66
C PHE A 320 0.76 16.82 8.19
N TYR A 321 0.97 15.56 7.82
CA TYR A 321 0.90 15.12 6.43
C TYR A 321 -0.48 15.34 5.84
N SER A 322 -0.50 15.87 4.62
CA SER A 322 -1.73 16.03 3.84
C SER A 322 -2.29 14.65 3.45
N PRO A 323 -3.62 14.47 3.45
CA PRO A 323 -4.26 13.24 2.97
C PRO A 323 -3.96 12.92 1.50
N ASP A 324 -3.35 13.85 0.76
CA ASP A 324 -2.96 13.67 -0.63
C ASP A 324 -1.51 13.14 -0.80
N ALA A 325 -0.78 12.89 0.30
CA ALA A 325 0.56 12.31 0.23
C ALA A 325 0.54 10.89 -0.36
N VAL A 326 1.55 10.56 -1.18
CA VAL A 326 1.60 9.26 -1.82
C VAL A 326 2.08 8.20 -0.83
N VAL A 327 1.21 7.25 -0.50
CA VAL A 327 1.51 6.10 0.36
C VAL A 327 2.31 5.07 -0.43
N GLY A 328 3.55 4.87 0.02
CA GLY A 328 4.49 3.90 -0.53
C GLY A 328 4.32 2.49 0.02
N GLY A 329 3.76 2.37 1.21
CA GLY A 329 3.45 1.09 1.84
C GLY A 329 3.29 1.24 3.34
N HIS A 330 3.82 0.30 4.10
CA HIS A 330 3.66 0.27 5.55
C HIS A 330 4.85 -0.38 6.25
N ASP A 331 5.12 0.05 7.48
CA ASP A 331 6.08 -0.60 8.36
C ASP A 331 5.49 -1.89 8.99
N SER A 332 6.29 -2.59 9.77
CA SER A 332 5.94 -3.81 10.50
C SER A 332 4.80 -3.61 11.50
N CYS A 333 4.68 -2.41 12.07
CA CYS A 333 3.58 -2.00 12.96
C CYS A 333 2.35 -1.48 12.21
N MET A 334 2.29 -1.62 10.88
CA MET A 334 1.25 -1.10 10.00
C MET A 334 1.12 0.43 9.96
N SER A 335 2.11 1.17 10.49
CA SER A 335 2.23 2.60 10.22
C SER A 335 2.45 2.84 8.73
N GLN A 336 1.84 3.90 8.18
CA GLN A 336 1.99 4.22 6.77
C GLN A 336 3.39 4.74 6.47
N LEU A 337 4.01 4.20 5.43
CA LEU A 337 5.24 4.72 4.85
C LEU A 337 4.88 5.51 3.59
N LEU A 338 5.41 6.73 3.48
CA LEU A 338 5.19 7.59 2.33
C LEU A 338 6.34 7.47 1.32
N ILE A 339 6.06 7.84 0.08
CA ILE A 339 7.08 8.02 -0.95
C ILE A 339 7.84 9.30 -0.66
N GLY A 340 9.09 9.15 -0.23
CA GLY A 340 9.99 10.25 0.05
C GLY A 340 11.20 10.25 -0.87
N ARG A 341 11.87 11.40 -0.95
CA ARG A 341 13.24 11.50 -1.46
C ARG A 341 14.04 12.46 -0.61
N ALA A 342 15.29 12.11 -0.33
CA ALA A 342 16.21 12.95 0.43
C ALA A 342 17.40 13.37 -0.43
N TYR A 343 17.90 14.59 -0.25
CA TYR A 343 19.09 15.06 -0.96
C TYR A 343 20.35 14.48 -0.32
N TYR A 344 21.05 13.62 -1.05
CA TYR A 344 22.25 12.98 -0.57
C TYR A 344 23.24 12.74 -1.72
N ALA A 345 24.53 12.92 -1.46
CA ALA A 345 25.61 12.72 -2.44
C ALA A 345 25.41 13.43 -3.80
N GLY A 346 24.84 14.65 -3.77
CA GLY A 346 24.72 15.53 -4.95
C GLY A 346 23.38 15.47 -5.68
N GLY A 347 22.40 14.69 -5.22
CA GLY A 347 21.07 14.65 -5.82
C GLY A 347 20.00 14.04 -4.92
N PRO A 348 18.72 14.12 -5.30
CA PRO A 348 17.66 13.45 -4.58
C PRO A 348 17.73 11.94 -4.80
N ILE A 349 17.61 11.17 -3.71
CA ILE A 349 17.55 9.71 -3.72
C ILE A 349 16.18 9.29 -3.16
N PRO A 350 15.38 8.50 -3.90
CA PRO A 350 14.09 8.03 -3.41
C PRO A 350 14.23 6.98 -2.31
N GLY A 351 13.26 6.95 -1.40
CA GLY A 351 13.24 6.06 -0.24
C GLY A 351 11.90 6.04 0.50
N LYS A 352 11.92 5.53 1.73
CA LYS A 352 10.74 5.50 2.62
C LYS A 352 10.75 6.73 3.52
N ALA A 353 9.66 7.48 3.55
CA ALA A 353 9.45 8.50 4.56
C ALA A 353 8.57 7.92 5.68
N ASP A 354 9.03 8.03 6.93
CA ASP A 354 8.27 7.68 8.12
C ASP A 354 7.82 8.96 8.84
N PRO A 355 6.54 9.36 8.64
CA PRO A 355 5.88 10.42 9.36
C PRO A 355 6.07 10.47 10.87
N SER A 356 6.05 9.30 11.51
CA SER A 356 6.08 9.21 12.96
C SER A 356 7.46 9.52 13.53
N GLN A 357 8.50 9.29 12.73
CA GLN A 357 9.90 9.53 13.11
C GLN A 357 10.42 10.86 12.56
N GLY A 358 9.78 11.43 11.54
CA GLY A 358 10.23 12.67 10.89
C GLY A 358 11.49 12.50 10.05
N TYR A 359 11.74 11.29 9.55
CA TYR A 359 12.90 10.98 8.70
C TYR A 359 12.45 10.36 7.38
N CYS A 360 13.23 10.61 6.33
CA CYS A 360 13.28 9.79 5.14
C CYS A 360 14.52 8.92 5.17
N PHE A 361 14.31 7.62 5.03
CA PHE A 361 15.36 6.64 4.93
C PHE A 361 15.60 6.33 3.46
N ILE A 362 16.85 6.46 3.03
CA ILE A 362 17.31 6.20 1.67
C ILE A 362 18.41 5.13 1.69
N THR A 363 18.70 4.55 0.53
CA THR A 363 19.80 3.59 0.39
C THR A 363 20.98 4.24 -0.31
N TYR A 364 22.20 4.04 0.20
CA TYR A 364 23.43 4.49 -0.44
C TYR A 364 24.62 3.63 -0.01
N ASN A 365 25.45 3.19 -0.96
CA ASN A 365 26.63 2.35 -0.73
C ASN A 365 26.39 1.13 0.19
N GLY A 366 25.26 0.45 0.02
CA GLY A 366 24.93 -0.76 0.80
C GLY A 366 24.32 -0.49 2.18
N MET A 367 24.12 0.77 2.55
CA MET A 367 23.62 1.19 3.87
C MET A 367 22.26 1.87 3.77
N GLU A 368 21.50 1.82 4.87
CA GLU A 368 20.36 2.72 5.12
C GLU A 368 20.87 4.02 5.75
N ILE A 369 20.42 5.15 5.22
CA ILE A 369 20.75 6.49 5.71
C ILE A 369 19.47 7.20 6.06
N ALA A 370 19.39 7.76 7.27
CA ALA A 370 18.25 8.54 7.75
C ALA A 370 18.51 10.03 7.56
N GLU A 371 17.62 10.71 6.85
CA GLU A 371 17.71 12.14 6.55
C GLU A 371 16.46 12.87 7.06
N SER A 372 16.65 13.94 7.84
CA SER A 372 15.56 14.73 8.40
C SER A 372 15.05 15.81 7.43
N SER A 373 15.82 16.13 6.38
CA SER A 373 15.43 17.07 5.33
C SER A 373 15.10 16.30 4.06
N TYR A 374 13.81 16.18 3.76
CA TYR A 374 13.32 15.37 2.65
C TYR A 374 12.06 15.97 2.04
N GLU A 375 11.73 15.46 0.86
CA GLU A 375 10.51 15.79 0.14
C GLU A 375 9.60 14.57 0.06
N VAL A 376 8.29 14.79 0.11
CA VAL A 376 7.26 13.77 -0.05
C VAL A 376 6.53 13.97 -1.36
N LEU A 377 6.26 12.89 -2.07
CA LEU A 377 5.49 12.91 -3.31
C LEU A 377 3.99 13.11 -2.99
N MET A 378 3.34 13.99 -3.75
CA MET A 378 1.93 14.36 -3.57
C MET A 378 1.06 13.96 -4.77
N GLY A 379 -0.21 13.71 -4.52
CA GLY A 379 -1.21 13.34 -5.53
C GLY A 379 -1.45 11.84 -5.59
N GLN A 380 -1.81 11.20 -4.48
CA GLN A 380 -2.03 9.73 -4.39
C GLN A 380 -2.83 9.15 -5.57
N GLY A 381 -3.88 9.83 -6.03
CA GLY A 381 -4.73 9.36 -7.14
C GLY A 381 -4.10 9.43 -8.53
N LYS A 382 -2.94 10.08 -8.70
CA LYS A 382 -2.24 10.25 -9.98
C LYS A 382 -1.35 9.05 -10.34
N TYR A 383 -1.14 8.15 -9.40
CA TYR A 383 -0.17 7.07 -9.52
C TYR A 383 -0.81 5.72 -9.28
N HIS A 384 -0.21 4.69 -9.87
CA HIS A 384 -0.48 3.30 -9.51
C HIS A 384 0.80 2.47 -9.53
N TRP A 385 0.71 1.29 -8.94
CA TRP A 385 1.81 0.35 -8.86
C TRP A 385 1.71 -0.68 -9.98
N VAL A 386 2.83 -1.05 -10.59
CA VAL A 386 2.90 -2.02 -11.67
C VAL A 386 3.95 -3.08 -11.34
N PRO A 387 3.67 -4.37 -11.52
CA PRO A 387 4.67 -5.42 -11.36
C PRO A 387 5.94 -5.16 -12.19
N GLY A 388 7.11 -5.36 -11.58
CA GLY A 388 8.41 -5.25 -12.23
C GLY A 388 9.40 -6.28 -11.67
N TYR A 389 10.42 -6.58 -12.46
CA TYR A 389 11.48 -7.51 -12.07
C TYR A 389 12.81 -7.19 -12.77
N ASP A 390 13.92 -7.57 -12.15
CA ASP A 390 15.28 -7.53 -12.72
C ASP A 390 15.68 -6.19 -13.39
N GLY A 391 15.23 -5.07 -12.84
CA GLY A 391 15.51 -3.72 -13.37
C GLY A 391 14.51 -3.23 -14.42
N SER A 392 13.43 -3.97 -14.71
CA SER A 392 12.38 -3.52 -15.62
C SER A 392 11.78 -2.19 -15.15
N ILE A 393 11.71 -1.23 -16.07
CA ILE A 393 11.07 0.07 -15.85
C ILE A 393 9.81 0.12 -16.72
N ALA A 394 8.65 0.18 -16.07
CA ALA A 394 7.37 0.28 -16.76
C ALA A 394 7.19 1.67 -17.40
N PRO A 395 6.43 1.79 -18.49
CA PRO A 395 6.19 3.10 -19.06
C PRO A 395 5.43 4.04 -18.13
N GLY A 396 5.79 5.32 -18.15
CA GLY A 396 5.25 6.30 -17.21
C GLY A 396 5.86 6.22 -15.81
N ALA A 397 6.90 5.41 -15.59
CA ALA A 397 7.61 5.35 -14.31
C ALA A 397 8.03 6.74 -13.81
N VAL A 398 7.91 6.92 -12.49
CA VAL A 398 8.26 8.17 -11.83
C VAL A 398 9.78 8.21 -11.62
N GLU A 399 10.45 9.12 -12.33
CA GLU A 399 11.85 9.46 -12.10
C GLU A 399 11.93 10.36 -10.86
N ALA A 400 12.69 9.94 -9.85
CA ALA A 400 12.76 10.61 -8.56
C ALA A 400 14.16 11.16 -8.22
N GLY A 401 15.10 11.04 -9.15
CA GLY A 401 16.46 11.54 -9.01
C GLY A 401 17.41 10.89 -9.99
N ARG A 402 18.72 11.11 -9.77
CA ARG A 402 19.80 10.55 -10.60
C ARG A 402 20.93 10.05 -9.73
N ALA A 403 21.49 8.91 -10.11
CA ALA A 403 22.70 8.36 -9.51
C ALA A 403 23.93 9.20 -9.89
N SER A 404 25.06 8.96 -9.21
CA SER A 404 26.32 9.68 -9.45
C SER A 404 26.88 9.50 -10.87
N ASN A 405 26.51 8.42 -11.55
CA ASN A 405 26.86 8.15 -12.95
C ASN A 405 25.86 8.80 -13.95
N GLY A 406 24.88 9.56 -13.48
CA GLY A 406 23.84 10.21 -14.28
C GLY A 406 22.62 9.35 -14.61
N GLU A 407 22.63 8.06 -14.24
CA GLU A 407 21.52 7.14 -14.48
C GLU A 407 20.26 7.56 -13.69
N PRO A 408 19.07 7.57 -14.31
CA PRO A 408 17.83 7.91 -13.60
C PRO A 408 17.52 6.90 -12.50
N LEU A 409 17.02 7.41 -11.38
CA LEU A 409 16.52 6.62 -10.26
C LEU A 409 14.98 6.63 -10.30
N TYR A 410 14.40 5.44 -10.25
CA TYR A 410 12.96 5.25 -10.21
C TYR A 410 12.49 4.78 -8.84
N ILE A 411 11.19 4.93 -8.59
CA ILE A 411 10.55 4.47 -7.35
C ILE A 411 10.00 3.07 -7.55
N GLY A 412 10.37 2.17 -6.63
CA GLY A 412 9.70 0.89 -6.49
C GLY A 412 9.37 0.58 -5.04
N ARG A 413 8.59 -0.48 -4.82
CA ARG A 413 8.32 -1.03 -3.50
C ARG A 413 8.30 -2.55 -3.54
N ALA A 414 8.57 -3.17 -2.39
CA ALA A 414 8.43 -4.62 -2.25
C ALA A 414 8.11 -5.01 -0.81
N HIS A 415 7.56 -6.21 -0.67
CA HIS A 415 7.38 -6.84 0.63
C HIS A 415 8.72 -7.41 1.13
N TYR A 416 9.11 -7.04 2.35
CA TYR A 416 10.30 -7.61 3.00
C TYR A 416 10.11 -7.62 4.52
N CYS A 417 10.29 -8.78 5.16
CA CYS A 417 10.14 -8.92 6.62
C CYS A 417 8.85 -8.29 7.19
N GLY A 418 7.77 -8.26 6.40
CA GLY A 418 6.46 -7.75 6.81
C GLY A 418 6.18 -6.29 6.64
N THR A 419 7.15 -5.56 6.14
CA THR A 419 6.92 -4.23 5.63
C THR A 419 6.53 -4.32 4.16
N LEU A 420 5.84 -3.31 3.68
CA LEU A 420 5.81 -2.97 2.27
C LEU A 420 6.61 -1.68 2.14
N THR A 421 7.85 -1.78 1.67
CA THR A 421 8.81 -0.68 1.77
C THR A 421 9.14 -0.11 0.40
N PRO A 422 8.98 1.20 0.19
CA PRO A 422 9.47 1.86 -1.01
C PRO A 422 10.99 2.07 -0.96
N GLY A 423 11.60 2.11 -2.14
CA GLY A 423 13.03 2.30 -2.32
C GLY A 423 13.39 2.75 -3.74
N LYS A 424 14.68 2.69 -4.05
CA LYS A 424 15.20 3.12 -5.35
C LYS A 424 15.36 1.94 -6.31
N ILE A 425 15.02 2.15 -7.57
CA ILE A 425 15.38 1.26 -8.67
C ILE A 425 16.40 1.99 -9.54
N GLN A 426 17.55 1.35 -9.73
CA GLN A 426 18.54 1.74 -10.71
C GLN A 426 18.61 0.62 -11.74
N GLN A 427 18.33 0.91 -13.01
CA GLN A 427 18.10 -0.10 -14.04
C GLN A 427 19.32 -1.02 -14.24
N SER A 428 20.53 -0.46 -14.23
CA SER A 428 21.79 -1.19 -14.34
C SER A 428 22.05 -2.16 -13.18
N HIS A 429 21.48 -1.88 -12.00
CA HIS A 429 21.59 -2.75 -10.82
C HIS A 429 20.65 -3.96 -10.86
N ARG A 430 19.66 -3.95 -11.77
CA ARG A 430 18.69 -5.03 -11.97
C ARG A 430 17.95 -5.47 -10.70
N CYS A 431 17.66 -4.56 -9.79
CA CYS A 431 16.88 -4.82 -8.58
C CYS A 431 16.29 -3.53 -7.98
N LEU A 432 15.30 -3.70 -7.11
CA LEU A 432 14.90 -2.68 -6.14
C LEU A 432 15.87 -2.72 -4.94
N GLN A 433 16.27 -1.56 -4.45
CA GLN A 433 17.08 -1.37 -3.25
C GLN A 433 16.27 -0.66 -2.17
N ILE A 434 15.87 -1.38 -1.11
CA ILE A 434 15.07 -0.82 0.01
C ILE A 434 15.93 -0.59 1.27
N PRO A 435 15.66 0.48 2.03
CA PRO A 435 16.34 0.74 3.30
C PRO A 435 15.61 0.04 4.45
N ILE A 436 16.26 -0.90 5.15
CA ILE A 436 15.73 -1.58 6.33
C ILE A 436 16.85 -1.91 7.32
N GLY A 437 16.64 -1.59 8.60
CA GLY A 437 17.46 -2.09 9.71
C GLY A 437 18.94 -1.70 9.64
N GLY A 438 19.25 -0.52 9.11
CA GLY A 438 20.61 -0.03 8.90
C GLY A 438 21.26 -0.50 7.60
N GLN A 439 20.59 -1.30 6.77
CA GLN A 439 21.16 -1.92 5.58
C GLN A 439 20.36 -1.63 4.30
N GLU A 440 21.04 -1.72 3.16
CA GLU A 440 20.40 -1.78 1.83
C GLU A 440 20.07 -3.24 1.49
N VAL A 441 18.77 -3.53 1.33
CA VAL A 441 18.28 -4.84 0.92
C VAL A 441 17.96 -4.81 -0.58
N ARG A 442 18.45 -5.80 -1.33
CA ARG A 442 18.25 -5.94 -2.78
C ARG A 442 17.15 -6.96 -3.07
N ILE A 443 16.16 -6.58 -3.89
CA ILE A 443 14.99 -7.41 -4.21
C ILE A 443 14.78 -7.44 -5.73
N SER A 444 14.71 -8.64 -6.30
CA SER A 444 14.54 -8.84 -7.75
C SER A 444 13.10 -8.72 -8.23
N ASN A 445 12.11 -9.04 -7.39
CA ASN A 445 10.67 -8.93 -7.72
C ASN A 445 10.05 -7.78 -6.93
N TYR A 446 9.47 -6.81 -7.61
CA TYR A 446 8.99 -5.58 -6.98
C TYR A 446 7.82 -4.98 -7.77
N GLU A 447 7.29 -3.87 -7.27
CA GLU A 447 6.36 -3.02 -8.02
C GLU A 447 7.04 -1.68 -8.34
N VAL A 448 6.76 -1.12 -9.51
CA VAL A 448 7.23 0.19 -10.00
C VAL A 448 6.09 1.18 -9.86
N LEU A 449 6.38 2.38 -9.34
CA LEU A 449 5.42 3.48 -9.31
C LEU A 449 5.37 4.15 -10.69
N VAL A 450 4.19 4.23 -11.29
CA VAL A 450 3.98 4.89 -12.58
C VAL A 450 2.87 5.94 -12.50
N ARG A 451 2.92 6.90 -13.43
CA ARG A 451 1.84 7.88 -13.65
C ARG A 451 0.69 7.22 -14.40
N SER A 452 -0.50 7.25 -13.82
CA SER A 452 -1.65 6.47 -14.29
C SER A 452 -2.07 6.83 -15.72
N ASP A 453 -2.12 8.12 -16.04
CA ASP A 453 -2.52 8.62 -17.35
C ASP A 453 -1.54 8.19 -18.46
N LEU A 454 -0.24 8.25 -18.18
CA LEU A 454 0.80 7.86 -19.13
C LEU A 454 0.82 6.34 -19.35
N TYR A 455 0.69 5.56 -18.28
CA TYR A 455 0.68 4.11 -18.36
C TYR A 455 -0.51 3.60 -19.17
N HIS A 456 -1.73 4.03 -18.83
CA HIS A 456 -2.93 3.59 -19.55
C HIS A 456 -2.98 4.07 -20.99
N ARG A 457 -2.48 5.28 -21.31
CA ARG A 457 -2.38 5.76 -22.69
C ARG A 457 -1.51 4.84 -23.55
N GLN A 458 -0.38 4.39 -23.02
CA GLN A 458 0.50 3.49 -23.78
C GLN A 458 -0.06 2.07 -23.91
N GLN A 459 -0.74 1.56 -22.89
CA GLN A 459 -1.46 0.29 -23.00
C GLN A 459 -2.56 0.34 -24.08
N ALA A 460 -3.31 1.45 -24.15
CA ALA A 460 -4.32 1.64 -25.17
C ALA A 460 -3.72 1.64 -26.58
N ILE A 461 -2.57 2.28 -26.77
CA ILE A 461 -1.85 2.28 -28.06
C ILE A 461 -1.40 0.85 -28.42
N SER A 462 -0.88 0.09 -27.46
CA SER A 462 -0.43 -1.29 -27.69
C SER A 462 -1.55 -2.29 -27.97
N LEU A 463 -2.82 -1.94 -27.74
CA LEU A 463 -3.98 -2.79 -28.05
C LEU A 463 -4.57 -2.51 -29.44
N VAL A 464 -4.17 -1.41 -30.07
CA VAL A 464 -4.69 -0.94 -31.36
C VAL A 464 -3.77 -1.31 -32.53
N TYR A 465 -2.52 -1.68 -32.24
CA TYR A 465 -1.52 -2.20 -33.18
C TYR A 465 -1.18 -3.65 -32.82
#